data_AF-A0A556CXI2-F1
#
_entry.id   AF-A0A556CXI2-F1
#
_cell.length_a   1.000
_cell.length_b   1.000
_cell.length_c   1.000
_cell.angle_alpha   90.00
_cell.angle_beta   90.00
_cell.angle_gamma   90.00
#
_symmetry.space_group_name_H-M   'P 1'
#
loop_
_entity.id
_entity.type
_entity.pdbx_description
1 polymer ?
#
loop_
_entity_poly.entity_id
_entity_poly.type
_entity_poly.pdbx_seq_one_letter_code
_entity_poly.pdbx_strand_id
1 'polypeptide(L)'
;MHRIIYEDRECFYCEEEVIPESVGQYTGVLDSRANEIYEGDIVKNAFGEEYKVIWDGKRCQFIAVTTIEDGSEWYQNMSRSLEIIGNIYEDENSTK
;
A
#
# COMPACT_ATOMS: atom_id res chain seq x y z
N MET A 1 11.91 12.72 14.31
CA MET A 1 12.17 12.87 12.87
C MET A 1 13.15 11.78 12.50
N HIS A 2 12.83 10.94 11.52
CA HIS A 2 13.70 9.84 11.10
C HIS A 2 14.14 10.06 9.65
N ARG A 3 15.22 9.40 9.26
CA ARG A 3 15.78 9.50 7.93
C ARG A 3 16.03 8.12 7.35
N ILE A 4 15.69 7.94 6.08
CA ILE A 4 16.06 6.76 5.31
C ILE A 4 17.29 7.11 4.46
N ILE A 5 18.23 6.16 4.39
CA ILE A 5 19.42 6.27 3.55
C ILE A 5 19.35 5.12 2.56
N TYR A 6 19.41 5.43 1.27
CA TYR A 6 19.31 4.43 0.21
C TYR A 6 20.29 4.76 -0.93
N GLU A 7 20.60 3.75 -1.73
CA GLU A 7 21.40 3.91 -2.95
C GLU A 7 20.45 4.00 -4.14
N ASP A 8 20.59 5.03 -4.96
CA ASP A 8 19.79 5.18 -6.17
C ASP A 8 20.31 4.30 -7.32
N ARG A 9 19.66 4.37 -8.49
CA ARG A 9 20.04 3.56 -9.66
C ARG A 9 21.38 3.97 -10.28
N GLU A 10 21.94 5.11 -9.88
CA GLU A 10 23.21 5.65 -10.36
C GLU A 10 24.33 5.48 -9.30
N CYS A 11 24.08 4.68 -8.26
CA CYS A 11 24.99 4.40 -7.15
C CYS A 11 25.31 5.62 -6.26
N PHE A 12 24.41 6.61 -6.17
CA PHE A 12 24.51 7.70 -5.20
C PHE A 12 23.77 7.37 -3.91
N TYR A 13 24.35 7.78 -2.77
CA TYR A 13 23.66 7.73 -1.49
C TYR A 13 22.71 8.93 -1.34
N CYS A 14 21.43 8.63 -1.17
CA CYS A 14 20.37 9.59 -0.89
C CYS A 14 19.97 9.52 0.57
N GLU A 15 19.52 10.65 1.14
CA GLU A 15 18.99 10.75 2.49
C GLU A 15 17.70 11.56 2.46
N GLU A 16 16.61 10.98 2.97
CA GLU A 16 15.29 11.64 3.00
C GLU A 16 14.69 11.61 4.40
N GLU A 17 14.07 12.72 4.80
CA GLU A 17 13.31 12.82 6.05
C GLU A 17 11.92 12.19 5.87
N VAL A 18 11.58 11.30 6.79
CA VAL A 18 10.33 10.54 6.73
C VAL A 18 9.63 10.51 8.09
N ILE A 19 8.32 10.29 8.02
CA ILE A 19 7.53 9.82 9.14
C ILE A 19 7.72 8.29 9.17
N PRO A 20 8.31 7.70 10.23
CA PRO A 20 8.63 6.27 10.27
C PRO A 20 7.44 5.38 9.94
N GLU A 21 6.28 5.74 10.44
CA GLU A 21 5.05 5.00 10.27
C GLU A 21 4.63 4.98 8.80
N SER A 22 4.91 6.04 8.03
CA SER A 22 4.55 6.12 6.61
C SER A 22 5.47 5.34 5.67
N VAL A 23 6.52 4.68 6.19
CA VAL A 23 7.43 3.87 5.37
C VAL A 23 6.83 2.47 5.19
N GLY A 24 6.27 2.22 4.01
CA GLY A 24 5.67 0.93 3.65
C GLY A 24 6.61 0.00 2.88
N GLN A 25 6.41 -1.31 3.00
CA GLN A 25 7.12 -2.30 2.19
C GLN A 25 6.42 -2.50 0.83
N TYR A 26 7.20 -2.56 -0.25
CA TYR A 26 6.69 -2.95 -1.57
C TYR A 26 6.19 -4.40 -1.56
N THR A 27 4.98 -4.61 -2.07
CA THR A 27 4.35 -5.95 -2.07
C THR A 27 4.89 -6.90 -3.14
N GLY A 28 5.63 -6.40 -4.13
CA GLY A 28 6.03 -7.18 -5.32
C GLY A 28 4.97 -7.21 -6.42
N VAL A 29 3.83 -6.53 -6.24
CA VAL A 29 2.70 -6.52 -7.18
C VAL A 29 2.48 -5.11 -7.71
N LEU A 30 2.23 -5.02 -9.01
CA LEU A 30 1.81 -3.78 -9.67
C LEU A 30 0.28 -3.73 -9.76
N ASP A 31 -0.28 -2.52 -9.73
CA ASP A 31 -1.68 -2.25 -10.01
C ASP A 31 -1.99 -2.33 -11.52
N SER A 32 -3.25 -2.07 -11.89
CA SER A 32 -3.71 -2.07 -13.28
C SER A 32 -3.07 -1.00 -14.18
N ARG A 33 -2.45 0.03 -13.59
CA ARG A 33 -1.75 1.13 -14.25
C ARG A 33 -0.23 1.00 -14.17
N ALA A 34 0.26 -0.16 -13.73
CA ALA A 34 1.67 -0.47 -13.53
C ALA A 34 2.37 0.33 -12.41
N ASN A 35 1.62 0.88 -11.46
CA ASN A 35 2.17 1.44 -10.23
C ASN A 35 2.47 0.32 -9.22
N GLU A 36 3.51 0.49 -8.44
CA GLU A 36 3.87 -0.44 -7.36
C GLU A 36 2.89 -0.31 -6.19
N ILE A 37 2.37 -1.42 -5.68
CA ILE A 37 1.50 -1.44 -4.50
C ILE A 37 2.35 -1.67 -3.24
N TYR A 38 2.16 -0.84 -2.23
CA TYR A 38 2.87 -0.86 -0.95
C TYR A 38 1.94 -1.20 0.22
N GLU A 39 2.52 -1.61 1.35
CA GLU A 39 1.81 -1.70 2.61
C GLU A 39 1.20 -0.33 3.01
N GLY A 40 -0.07 -0.34 3.39
CA GLY A 40 -0.82 0.88 3.74
C GLY A 40 -1.58 1.52 2.57
N ASP A 41 -1.39 1.04 1.34
CA ASP A 41 -2.20 1.50 0.21
C ASP A 41 -3.69 1.15 0.39
N ILE A 42 -4.55 2.05 -0.07
CA ILE A 42 -5.97 1.81 -0.27
C ILE A 42 -6.17 1.48 -1.74
N VAL A 43 -6.69 0.29 -1.99
CA VAL A 43 -6.91 -0.25 -3.33
C VAL A 43 -8.38 -0.54 -3.55
N LYS A 44 -8.80 -0.44 -4.80
CA LYS A 44 -10.16 -0.71 -5.24
C LYS A 44 -10.16 -1.80 -6.29
N ASN A 45 -11.13 -2.71 -6.22
CA ASN A 45 -11.29 -3.75 -7.25
C ASN A 45 -12.23 -3.29 -8.39
N ALA A 46 -12.43 -4.16 -9.39
CA ALA A 46 -13.28 -3.85 -10.55
C ALA A 46 -14.78 -3.66 -10.21
N PHE A 47 -15.23 -4.12 -9.03
CA PHE A 47 -16.59 -3.94 -8.53
C PHE A 47 -16.76 -2.66 -7.70
N GLY A 48 -15.67 -1.92 -7.46
CA GLY A 48 -15.69 -0.70 -6.67
C GLY A 48 -15.53 -0.93 -5.16
N GLU A 49 -15.22 -2.15 -4.73
CA GLU A 49 -14.96 -2.45 -3.32
C GLU A 49 -13.56 -1.98 -2.93
N GLU A 50 -13.46 -1.31 -1.78
CA GLU A 50 -12.22 -0.75 -1.25
C GLU A 50 -11.61 -1.65 -0.18
N TYR A 51 -10.28 -1.74 -0.21
CA TYR A 51 -9.48 -2.56 0.69
C TYR A 51 -8.22 -1.81 1.09
N LYS A 52 -7.74 -2.12 2.29
CA LYS A 52 -6.43 -1.71 2.78
C LYS A 52 -5.42 -2.82 2.57
N VAL A 53 -4.24 -2.49 2.06
CA VAL A 53 -3.14 -3.43 1.90
C VAL A 53 -2.38 -3.58 3.22
N ILE A 54 -2.28 -4.81 3.73
CA ILE A 54 -1.58 -5.13 4.99
C ILE A 54 -0.70 -6.37 4.84
N TRP A 55 0.32 -6.49 5.68
CA TRP A 55 1.01 -7.77 5.90
C TRP A 55 0.18 -8.67 6.82
N ASP A 56 -0.21 -9.85 6.34
CA ASP A 56 -0.83 -10.88 7.19
C ASP A 56 0.22 -11.87 7.69
N GLY A 57 0.61 -11.70 8.96
CA GLY A 57 1.58 -12.57 9.61
C GLY A 57 1.17 -14.03 9.76
N LYS A 58 -0.13 -14.37 9.65
CA LYS A 58 -0.57 -15.78 9.69
C LYS A 58 -0.35 -16.49 8.36
N ARG A 59 -0.52 -15.76 7.26
CA ARG A 59 -0.35 -16.28 5.89
C ARG A 59 1.04 -16.02 5.33
N CYS A 60 1.83 -15.17 5.99
CA CYS A 60 3.13 -14.72 5.54
C CYS A 60 3.08 -14.11 4.13
N GLN A 61 2.08 -13.27 3.87
CA GLN A 61 1.90 -12.58 2.60
C GLN A 61 1.19 -11.24 2.80
N PHE A 62 1.31 -10.35 1.80
CA PHE A 62 0.45 -9.17 1.70
C PHE A 62 -0.96 -9.57 1.25
N ILE A 63 -1.97 -8.93 1.83
CA ILE A 63 -3.38 -9.08 1.45
C ILE A 63 -4.06 -7.72 1.38
N ALA A 64 -5.14 -7.63 0.60
CA ALA A 64 -6.05 -6.51 0.59
C ALA A 64 -7.24 -6.87 1.50
N VAL A 65 -7.45 -6.16 2.61
CA VAL A 65 -8.48 -6.45 3.63
C VAL A 65 -9.53 -5.35 3.70
N THR A 66 -10.77 -5.73 3.92
CA THR A 66 -11.89 -4.81 4.20
C THR A 66 -12.76 -5.35 5.32
N THR A 67 -13.46 -4.47 6.02
CA THR A 67 -14.42 -4.84 7.07
C THR A 67 -15.82 -4.54 6.54
N ILE A 68 -16.67 -5.56 6.50
CA ILE A 68 -18.06 -5.40 6.07
C ILE A 68 -18.98 -5.03 7.24
N GLU A 69 -20.24 -4.69 6.95
CA GLU A 69 -21.19 -4.15 7.94
C GLU A 69 -21.41 -5.04 9.18
N ASP A 70 -21.31 -6.37 9.03
CA ASP A 70 -21.49 -7.31 10.14
C ASP A 70 -20.25 -7.46 11.03
N GLY A 71 -19.17 -6.73 10.72
CA GLY A 71 -17.90 -6.75 11.44
C GLY A 71 -16.93 -7.85 10.98
N SER A 72 -17.32 -8.67 10.00
CA SER A 72 -16.44 -9.68 9.42
C SER A 72 -15.38 -9.05 8.54
N GLU A 73 -14.17 -9.63 8.55
CA GLU A 73 -13.10 -9.25 7.63
C GLU A 73 -13.15 -10.11 6.37
N TRP A 74 -13.12 -9.45 5.22
CA TRP A 74 -12.95 -10.09 3.92
C TRP A 74 -11.60 -9.71 3.36
N TYR A 75 -10.96 -10.65 2.68
CA TYR A 75 -9.68 -10.38 2.05
C TYR A 75 -9.67 -10.83 0.59
N GLN A 76 -8.92 -10.09 -0.21
CA GLN A 76 -8.60 -10.38 -1.58
C GLN A 76 -7.09 -10.62 -1.72
N ASN A 77 -6.70 -11.58 -2.55
CA ASN A 77 -5.30 -11.77 -2.90
C ASN A 77 -4.81 -10.58 -3.73
N MET A 78 -3.56 -10.18 -3.51
CA MET A 78 -2.91 -9.14 -4.30
C MET A 78 -2.89 -9.53 -5.78
N SER A 79 -3.31 -8.62 -6.65
CA SER A 79 -3.29 -8.86 -8.09
C SER A 79 -3.30 -7.55 -8.89
N ARG A 80 -2.93 -7.65 -10.17
CA ARG A 80 -2.92 -6.51 -11.10
C ARG A 80 -4.30 -5.94 -11.44
N SER A 81 -5.39 -6.57 -11.01
CA SER A 81 -6.73 -6.00 -11.23
C SER A 81 -7.11 -4.93 -10.21
N LEU A 82 -6.30 -4.75 -9.17
CA LEU A 82 -6.46 -3.69 -8.19
C LEU A 82 -6.04 -2.34 -8.78
N GLU A 83 -6.69 -1.27 -8.34
CA GLU A 83 -6.35 0.11 -8.63
C GLU A 83 -6.03 0.83 -7.32
N ILE A 84 -4.85 1.46 -7.22
CA ILE A 84 -4.51 2.29 -6.06
C ILE A 84 -5.34 3.57 -6.12
N ILE A 85 -6.02 3.90 -5.01
CA ILE A 85 -6.86 5.11 -4.91
C ILE A 85 -6.36 6.12 -3.87
N GLY A 86 -5.50 5.69 -2.94
CA GLY A 86 -4.82 6.50 -1.93
C GLY A 86 -4.01 5.62 -0.98
N ASN A 87 -3.59 6.14 0.17
CA ASN A 87 -2.99 5.37 1.27
C ASN A 87 -3.43 5.92 2.64
N ILE A 88 -3.19 5.15 3.71
CA ILE A 88 -3.64 5.48 5.08
C ILE A 88 -2.96 6.70 5.71
N TYR A 89 -1.93 7.27 5.08
CA TYR A 89 -1.21 8.45 5.57
C TYR A 89 -1.57 9.72 4.80
N GLU A 90 -2.31 9.59 3.68
CA GLU A 90 -2.82 10.71 2.92
C GLU A 90 -4.20 11.12 3.43
N ASP A 91 -4.37 12.39 3.77
CA ASP A 91 -5.69 12.96 4.06
C ASP A 91 -6.55 12.98 2.78
N GLU A 92 -7.84 12.67 2.88
CA GLU A 92 -8.81 12.74 1.77
C GLU A 92 -8.88 14.12 1.08
N ASN A 93 -8.38 15.18 1.74
CA ASN A 93 -8.34 16.56 1.24
C ASN A 93 -6.98 16.99 0.65
N SER A 94 -5.98 16.12 0.63
CA SER A 94 -4.73 16.37 -0.10
C SER A 94 -5.04 16.35 -1.59
N THR A 95 -5.22 17.54 -2.15
CA THR A 95 -5.69 17.77 -3.52
C THR A 95 -4.71 17.13 -4.51
N LYS A 96 -5.21 16.22 -5.36
CA LYS A 96 -4.50 15.63 -6.51
C LYS A 96 -4.21 16.67 -7.60
#